data_AF-A0A2E2D100-F1
#
_entry.id   AF-A0A2E2D100-F1
#
_cell.length_a   1.000
_cell.length_b   1.000
_cell.length_c   1.000
_cell.angle_alpha   90.00
_cell.angle_beta   90.00
_cell.angle_gamma   90.00
#
_symmetry.space_group_name_H-M   'P 1'
#
loop_
_entity.id
_entity.type
_entity.pdbx_description
1 polymer ?
#
loop_
_entity_poly.entity_id
_entity_poly.type
_entity_poly.pdbx_seq_one_letter_code
_entity_poly.pdbx_strand_id
1 'polypeptide(L)'
;MTSLIAKSLLVVLGSFMIVSGLIVIFSPNINSMFIPFDVDDSAIALASMIRTYAGFFTACGYLTIRFVYSSSKVQIGSILLYIIGTMIIARIFSLFFDGVANYSLVTLSIGTLLFLSLFVVQKNRKNQISYDL
;
A
#
# COMPACT_ATOMS: atom_id res chain seq x y z
N MET A 1 18.83 24.65 7.38
CA MET A 1 17.42 24.97 7.68
C MET A 1 16.46 24.40 6.63
N THR A 2 16.68 24.60 5.33
CA THR A 2 15.83 24.08 4.23
C THR A 2 15.66 22.55 4.22
N SER A 3 16.73 21.79 4.47
CA SER A 3 16.64 20.32 4.56
C SER A 3 15.76 19.81 5.70
N LEU A 4 15.71 20.54 6.83
CA LEU A 4 14.89 20.14 7.98
C LEU A 4 13.40 20.39 7.70
N ILE A 5 13.07 21.54 7.11
CA ILE A 5 11.70 21.89 6.71
C ILE A 5 11.16 20.87 5.70
N ALA A 6 11.95 20.51 4.69
CA ALA A 6 11.56 19.51 3.69
C ALA A 6 11.29 18.14 4.32
N LYS A 7 12.16 17.69 5.23
CA LYS A 7 11.98 16.42 5.96
C LYS A 7 10.70 16.43 6.80
N SER A 8 10.46 17.51 7.56
CA SER A 8 9.24 17.66 8.34
C SER A 8 7.99 17.64 7.47
N LEU A 9 8.00 18.33 6.32
CA LEU A 9 6.88 18.33 5.39
C LEU A 9 6.61 16.92 4.82
N LEU A 10 7.66 16.18 4.43
CA LEU A 10 7.52 14.81 3.94
C LEU A 10 6.93 13.88 5.01
N VAL A 11 7.29 14.04 6.27
CA VAL A 11 6.70 13.27 7.37
C VAL A 11 5.21 13.61 7.51
N VAL A 12 4.84 14.88 7.53
CA VAL A 12 3.42 15.29 7.65
C VAL A 12 2.59 14.78 6.48
N LEU A 13 3.06 14.96 5.24
CA LEU A 13 2.37 14.49 4.05
C LEU A 13 2.28 12.95 4.02
N GLY A 14 3.38 12.25 4.32
CA GLY A 14 3.38 10.79 4.40
C GLY A 14 2.43 10.26 5.48
N SER A 15 2.37 10.92 6.64
CA SER A 15 1.42 10.57 7.71
C SER A 15 -0.02 10.79 7.27
N PHE A 16 -0.32 11.89 6.59
CA PHE A 16 -1.65 12.15 6.04
C PHE A 16 -2.06 11.07 5.04
N MET A 17 -1.16 10.68 4.13
CA MET A 17 -1.42 9.61 3.16
C MET A 17 -1.72 8.26 3.82
N ILE A 18 -0.99 7.91 4.88
CA ILE A 18 -1.25 6.69 5.65
C ILE A 18 -2.64 6.78 6.29
N VAL A 19 -2.93 7.87 7.01
CA VAL A 19 -4.19 8.00 7.75
C VAL A 19 -5.39 7.97 6.80
N SER A 20 -5.38 8.76 5.72
CA SER A 20 -6.48 8.80 4.76
C SER A 20 -6.65 7.45 4.05
N GLY A 21 -5.54 6.80 3.68
CA GLY A 21 -5.57 5.49 3.04
C GLY A 21 -6.16 4.41 3.96
N LEU A 22 -5.73 4.38 5.23
CA LEU A 22 -6.27 3.43 6.22
C LEU A 22 -7.76 3.68 6.51
N ILE A 23 -8.21 4.94 6.56
CA ILE A 23 -9.62 5.27 6.73
C ILE A 23 -10.44 4.65 5.59
N VAL A 24 -10.02 4.81 4.33
CA VAL A 24 -10.73 4.24 3.17
C VAL A 24 -10.68 2.70 3.15
N ILE A 25 -9.59 2.10 3.63
CA ILE A 25 -9.46 0.63 3.71
C ILE A 25 -10.40 0.03 4.75
N PHE A 26 -10.47 0.62 5.94
CA PHE A 26 -11.20 0.04 7.07
C PHE A 26 -12.63 0.55 7.21
N SER A 27 -13.02 1.60 6.49
CA SER A 27 -14.40 2.10 6.49
C SER A 27 -15.32 1.14 5.71
N PRO A 28 -16.46 0.73 6.29
CA PRO A 28 -17.47 -0.06 5.60
C PRO A 28 -18.04 0.65 4.38
N ASN A 29 -18.29 1.97 4.50
CA ASN A 29 -18.70 2.80 3.37
C ASN A 29 -17.46 3.39 2.70
N ILE A 30 -17.39 3.25 1.37
CA ILE A 30 -16.31 3.81 0.58
C ILE A 30 -16.42 5.35 0.52
N ASN A 31 -17.63 5.89 0.41
CA ASN A 31 -17.89 7.32 0.28
C ASN A 31 -17.43 8.05 1.55
N SER A 32 -16.42 8.88 1.39
CA SER A 32 -15.77 9.63 2.46
C SER A 32 -15.23 10.94 1.92
N MET A 33 -14.87 11.88 2.80
CA MET A 33 -14.26 13.16 2.44
C MET A 33 -12.99 13.03 1.56
N PHE A 34 -12.35 11.85 1.56
CA PHE A 34 -11.13 11.58 0.80
C PHE A 34 -11.40 11.12 -0.65
N ILE A 35 -12.66 10.92 -1.03
CA ILE A 35 -13.06 10.55 -2.39
C ILE A 35 -13.79 11.75 -3.02
N PRO A 36 -13.42 12.19 -4.23
CA PRO A 36 -13.97 13.40 -4.83
C PRO A 36 -15.32 13.20 -5.54
N PHE A 37 -15.85 11.98 -5.57
CA PHE A 37 -17.12 11.63 -6.21
C PHE A 37 -17.84 10.55 -5.41
N ASP A 38 -19.16 10.53 -5.51
CA ASP A 38 -19.98 9.48 -4.90
C ASP A 38 -19.92 8.20 -5.74
N VAL A 39 -19.70 7.09 -5.05
CA VAL A 39 -19.73 5.74 -5.60
C VAL A 39 -21.05 5.11 -5.21
N ASP A 40 -21.83 4.71 -6.21
CA ASP A 40 -23.06 3.95 -5.99
C ASP A 40 -22.75 2.57 -5.39
N ASP A 41 -23.60 2.09 -4.48
CA ASP A 41 -23.45 0.80 -3.81
C ASP A 41 -23.48 -0.37 -4.80
N SER A 42 -24.13 -0.19 -5.96
CA SER A 42 -24.15 -1.17 -7.06
C SER A 42 -22.79 -1.32 -7.77
N ALA A 43 -21.90 -0.33 -7.64
CA ALA A 43 -20.63 -0.25 -8.36
C ALA A 43 -19.48 -1.00 -7.65
N ILE A 44 -19.71 -2.27 -7.31
CA ILE A 44 -18.79 -3.15 -6.54
C ILE A 44 -17.35 -3.14 -7.07
N ALA A 45 -17.17 -3.23 -8.40
CA ALA A 45 -15.85 -3.27 -9.01
C ALA A 45 -15.08 -1.94 -8.82
N LEU A 46 -15.79 -0.81 -8.88
CA LEU A 46 -15.22 0.51 -8.69
C LEU A 46 -14.84 0.74 -7.22
N ALA A 47 -15.75 0.43 -6.29
CA ALA A 47 -15.47 0.48 -4.85
C ALA A 47 -14.24 -0.36 -4.48
N SER A 48 -14.16 -1.58 -5.00
CA SER A 48 -13.01 -2.48 -4.81
C SER A 48 -11.70 -1.90 -5.38
N MET A 49 -11.75 -1.29 -6.56
CA MET A 49 -10.60 -0.62 -7.15
C MET A 49 -10.11 0.54 -6.27
N ILE A 50 -11.03 1.39 -5.80
CA ILE A 50 -10.70 2.55 -4.96
C ILE A 50 -10.08 2.10 -3.65
N ARG A 51 -10.67 1.10 -2.96
CA ARG A 51 -10.10 0.59 -1.71
C ARG A 51 -8.68 0.07 -1.91
N THR A 52 -8.43 -0.60 -3.03
CA THR A 52 -7.08 -1.12 -3.32
C THR A 52 -6.09 -0.01 -3.67
N TYR A 53 -6.55 1.04 -4.35
CA TYR A 53 -5.76 2.25 -4.55
C TYR A 53 -5.41 2.92 -3.21
N ALA A 54 -6.32 2.93 -2.23
CA ALA A 54 -6.02 3.40 -0.88
C ALA A 54 -4.93 2.55 -0.19
N GLY A 55 -4.86 1.24 -0.46
CA GLY A 55 -3.74 0.37 -0.09
C GLY A 55 -2.41 0.86 -0.66
N PHE A 56 -2.35 1.10 -1.98
CA PHE A 56 -1.18 1.68 -2.64
C PHE A 56 -0.78 3.04 -2.03
N PHE A 57 -1.75 3.94 -1.84
CA PHE A 57 -1.53 5.26 -1.27
C PHE A 57 -0.94 5.20 0.15
N THR A 58 -1.44 4.26 0.97
CA THR A 58 -0.92 3.97 2.31
C THR A 58 0.55 3.54 2.26
N ALA A 59 0.92 2.63 1.36
CA ALA A 59 2.32 2.22 1.18
C ALA A 59 3.22 3.38 0.72
N CYS A 60 2.75 4.24 -0.18
CA CYS A 60 3.49 5.42 -0.60
C CYS A 60 3.73 6.37 0.59
N GLY A 61 2.74 6.57 1.46
CA GLY A 61 2.91 7.34 2.69
C GLY A 61 3.97 6.74 3.62
N TYR A 62 3.91 5.42 3.86
CA TYR A 62 4.93 4.71 4.65
C TYR A 62 6.34 4.84 4.04
N LEU A 63 6.48 4.63 2.73
CA LEU A 63 7.76 4.74 2.03
C LEU A 63 8.31 6.17 2.07
N THR A 64 7.44 7.18 2.02
CA THR A 64 7.81 8.59 2.16
C THR A 64 8.40 8.89 3.53
N ILE A 65 7.75 8.45 4.61
CA ILE A 65 8.27 8.61 5.97
C ILE A 65 9.57 7.81 6.13
N ARG A 66 9.62 6.58 5.61
CA ARG A 66 10.81 5.74 5.69
C ARG A 66 12.00 6.35 4.96
N PHE A 67 11.78 7.01 3.83
CA PHE A 67 12.82 7.73 3.09
C PHE A 67 13.45 8.86 3.93
N VAL A 68 12.67 9.53 4.78
CA VAL A 68 13.19 10.61 5.64
C VAL A 68 14.16 10.10 6.71
N TYR A 69 13.86 8.94 7.30
CA TYR A 69 14.62 8.39 8.44
C TYR A 69 15.67 7.34 8.06
N SER A 70 15.54 6.67 6.91
CA SER A 70 16.47 5.63 6.48
C SER A 70 17.62 6.23 5.68
N SER A 71 18.85 6.13 6.20
CA SER A 71 20.06 6.50 5.45
C SER A 71 20.42 5.47 4.37
N SER A 72 19.94 4.23 4.50
CA SER A 72 20.20 3.15 3.54
C SER A 72 19.29 3.22 2.33
N LYS A 73 19.86 2.99 1.14
CA LYS A 73 19.10 2.80 -0.10
C LYS A 73 18.23 1.57 0.05
N VAL A 74 16.93 1.76 -0.08
CA VAL A 74 15.97 0.65 -0.04
C VAL A 74 16.07 -0.12 -1.35
N GLN A 75 16.27 -1.43 -1.25
CA GLN A 75 16.21 -2.30 -2.43
C GLN A 75 14.79 -2.30 -3.02
N ILE A 76 14.70 -2.22 -4.35
CA ILE A 76 13.44 -2.20 -5.12
C ILE A 76 12.49 -3.34 -4.70
N GLY A 77 13.03 -4.55 -4.45
CA GLY A 77 12.22 -5.68 -3.99
C GLY A 77 11.49 -5.43 -2.67
N SER A 78 12.12 -4.71 -1.73
CA SER A 78 11.45 -4.32 -0.48
C SER A 78 10.36 -3.27 -0.71
N ILE A 79 10.59 -2.32 -1.63
CA ILE A 79 9.58 -1.31 -2.01
C ILE A 79 8.33 -1.99 -2.55
N LEU A 80 8.50 -2.92 -3.49
CA LEU A 80 7.40 -3.69 -4.08
C LEU A 80 6.66 -4.52 -3.04
N LEU A 81 7.36 -5.12 -2.05
CA LEU A 81 6.72 -5.86 -0.96
C LEU A 81 5.80 -4.96 -0.12
N TYR A 82 6.22 -3.75 0.24
CA TYR A 82 5.35 -2.83 0.98
C TYR A 82 4.11 -2.43 0.18
N ILE A 83 4.29 -2.11 -1.10
CA ILE A 83 3.19 -1.73 -1.99
C ILE A 83 2.20 -2.89 -2.17
N ILE A 84 2.68 -4.05 -2.61
CA ILE A 84 1.80 -5.19 -2.87
C ILE A 84 1.17 -5.71 -1.57
N GLY A 85 1.91 -5.73 -0.46
CA GLY A 85 1.38 -6.18 0.84
C GLY A 85 0.21 -5.32 1.32
N THR A 86 0.32 -4.00 1.26
CA THR A 86 -0.76 -3.08 1.62
C THR A 86 -1.95 -3.16 0.66
N MET A 87 -1.69 -3.33 -0.64
CA MET A 87 -2.74 -3.57 -1.63
C MET A 87 -3.50 -4.88 -1.38
N ILE A 88 -2.81 -5.96 -0.98
CA ILE A 88 -3.46 -7.23 -0.60
C ILE A 88 -4.34 -7.03 0.63
N ILE A 89 -3.86 -6.36 1.68
CA ILE A 89 -4.65 -6.04 2.87
C ILE A 89 -5.91 -5.28 2.47
N ALA A 90 -5.76 -4.21 1.68
CA ALA A 90 -6.88 -3.42 1.19
C ALA A 90 -7.88 -4.27 0.39
N ARG A 91 -7.38 -5.21 -0.43
CA ARG A 91 -8.23 -6.10 -1.21
C ARG A 91 -8.98 -7.12 -0.35
N ILE A 92 -8.38 -7.60 0.74
CA ILE A 92 -9.09 -8.45 1.72
C ILE A 92 -10.26 -7.68 2.32
N PHE A 93 -10.07 -6.43 2.76
CA PHE A 93 -11.16 -5.59 3.26
C PHE A 93 -12.18 -5.23 2.18
N SER A 94 -11.76 -5.12 0.92
CA SER A 94 -12.69 -4.97 -0.20
C SER A 94 -13.68 -6.13 -0.30
N LEU A 95 -13.20 -7.37 -0.16
CA LEU A 95 -14.08 -8.55 -0.19
C LEU A 95 -15.11 -8.57 0.95
N PHE A 96 -14.77 -7.97 2.10
CA PHE A 96 -15.68 -7.92 3.26
C PHE A 96 -16.76 -6.84 3.13
N PHE A 97 -16.45 -5.64 2.64
CA PHE A 97 -17.44 -4.55 2.59
C PHE A 97 -18.05 -4.30 1.21
N ASP A 98 -17.29 -4.46 0.12
CA ASP A 98 -17.78 -4.15 -1.23
C ASP A 98 -18.43 -5.37 -1.90
N GLY A 99 -18.09 -6.57 -1.41
CA GLY A 99 -18.54 -7.83 -1.98
C GLY A 99 -17.57 -8.44 -2.99
N VAL A 100 -18.00 -9.56 -3.58
CA VAL A 100 -17.13 -10.39 -4.43
C VAL A 100 -17.42 -10.14 -5.90
N ALA A 101 -16.41 -9.66 -6.62
CA ALA A 101 -16.41 -9.59 -8.09
C ALA A 101 -15.31 -10.49 -8.65
N ASN A 102 -15.51 -11.05 -9.85
CA ASN A 102 -14.51 -11.88 -10.54
C ASN A 102 -13.16 -11.16 -10.66
N TYR A 103 -13.19 -9.86 -10.98
CA TYR A 103 -12.01 -9.01 -11.01
C TYR A 103 -11.26 -8.96 -9.66
N SER A 104 -11.98 -8.85 -8.54
CA SER A 104 -11.39 -8.81 -7.20
C SER A 104 -10.64 -10.11 -6.87
N LEU A 105 -11.20 -11.27 -7.22
CA LEU A 105 -10.58 -12.57 -6.97
C LEU A 105 -9.33 -12.80 -7.83
N VAL A 106 -9.40 -12.46 -9.12
CA VAL A 106 -8.27 -12.61 -10.05
C VAL A 106 -7.12 -11.71 -9.62
N THR A 107 -7.38 -10.43 -9.32
CA THR A 107 -6.33 -9.49 -8.93
C THR A 107 -5.73 -9.81 -7.55
N LEU A 108 -6.52 -10.31 -6.60
CA LEU A 108 -6.01 -10.81 -5.32
C LEU A 108 -5.08 -12.01 -5.51
N SER A 109 -5.44 -12.95 -6.39
CA SER A 109 -4.64 -14.14 -6.68
C SER A 109 -3.29 -13.76 -7.30
N ILE A 110 -3.32 -12.89 -8.32
CA ILE A 110 -2.11 -12.37 -8.96
C ILE A 110 -1.23 -11.60 -7.95
N GLY A 111 -1.84 -10.72 -7.15
CA GLY A 111 -1.13 -9.95 -6.13
C GLY A 111 -0.45 -10.84 -5.09
N THR A 112 -1.14 -11.89 -4.63
CA THR A 112 -0.60 -12.85 -3.64
C THR A 112 0.56 -13.64 -4.22
N LEU A 113 0.44 -14.17 -5.45
CA LEU A 113 1.54 -14.87 -6.12
C LEU A 113 2.75 -13.96 -6.27
N LEU A 114 2.54 -12.72 -6.74
CA LEU A 114 3.60 -11.73 -6.87
C LEU A 114 4.28 -11.44 -5.52
N PHE A 115 3.50 -11.24 -4.46
CA PHE A 115 4.03 -10.97 -3.12
C PHE A 115 4.90 -12.12 -2.62
N LEU A 116 4.44 -13.36 -2.76
CA LEU A 116 5.18 -14.55 -2.35
C LEU A 116 6.48 -14.71 -3.14
N SER A 117 6.44 -14.55 -4.47
CA SER A 117 7.62 -14.62 -5.32
C SER A 117 8.65 -13.55 -4.93
N LEU A 118 8.21 -12.30 -4.72
CA LEU A 118 9.08 -11.22 -4.27
C LEU A 118 9.68 -11.52 -2.89
N PHE A 119 8.87 -12.05 -1.97
CA PHE A 119 9.30 -12.36 -0.62
C PHE A 119 10.40 -13.43 -0.60
N VAL A 120 10.22 -14.52 -1.36
CA VAL A 120 11.22 -15.60 -1.49
C VAL A 120 12.53 -15.06 -2.07
N VAL A 121 12.47 -14.32 -3.17
CA VAL A 121 13.69 -13.76 -3.80
C VAL A 121 14.38 -12.75 -2.87
N GLN A 122 13.61 -11.90 -2.18
CA GLN A 122 14.16 -10.93 -1.24
C GLN A 122 14.84 -11.61 -0.04
N LYS A 123 14.25 -12.70 0.47
CA LYS A 123 14.85 -13.50 1.56
C LYS A 123 16.16 -14.14 1.10
N ASN A 124 16.19 -14.72 -0.10
CA ASN A 124 17.39 -15.37 -0.64
C ASN A 124 18.54 -14.37 -0.84
N ARG A 125 18.25 -13.15 -1.31
CA ARG A 125 19.28 -12.10 -1.47
C ARG A 125 19.91 -11.66 -0.14
N LYS A 126 19.12 -11.62 0.94
CA LYS A 126 19.64 -11.30 2.28
C LYS A 126 20.58 -12.40 2.80
N ASN A 127 20.33 -13.66 2.42
CA ASN A 127 21.14 -14.80 2.84
C ASN A 127 22.48 -14.93 2.08
N GLN A 128 22.68 -14.15 1.01
CA GLN A 128 23.89 -14.16 0.17
C GLN A 128 24.90 -13.06 0.55
N ILE A 129 24.60 -12.25 1.57
CA ILE A 129 25.53 -11.23 2.06
C ILE A 129 26.63 -11.97 2.82
N SER A 130 27.82 -12.09 2.21
CA SER A 130 29.00 -12.62 2.91
C SER A 130 29.37 -11.66 4.04
N TYR A 131 29.55 -12.19 5.24
CA TYR A 131 30.01 -11.47 6.42
C TYR A 131 31.54 -11.49 6.54
N ASP A 132 32.26 -11.96 5.52
CA ASP A 132 33.70 -11.93 5.46
C ASP A 132 34.17 -10.50 5.14
N LEU A 133 34.18 -9.66 6.17
CA LEU A 133 34.85 -8.36 6.25
C LEU A 133 35.84 -8.38 7.41
#